data_AF-A0A1A8NQK2-F1
#
_entry.id   AF-A0A1A8NQK2-F1
#
_cell.length_a   1.000
_cell.length_b   1.000
_cell.length_c   1.000
_cell.angle_alpha   90.00
_cell.angle_beta   90.00
_cell.angle_gamma   90.00
#
_symmetry.space_group_name_H-M   'P 1'
#
loop_
_entity.id
_entity.type
_entity.pdbx_description
1 polymer ?
#
loop_
_entity_poly.entity_id
_entity_poly.type
_entity_poly.pdbx_seq_one_letter_code
_entity_poly.pdbx_strand_id
1 'polypeptide(L)'
;SALDLAQRVRGCATKAQAVRWNPKQTERGIREGIMELQTIIMSQRDSDVHSIHKLAEMTQNLQMVKNQSWKKKREESEKIKAKIKQSCKSSQSNQQISGGRHADHNNESTETVKYLQEQLRQEIEEHLREGRGSAEKVQEKVARIQQLKEALREETLKSGVVPEESQLCLQSQLEYNEAQERRRQLKEDHARLMQEEVVRMEEDLAREQPPTEGPQRELLVLSRERRILVLQMEALRTEAQQAETDLQDQHQRHQTELHCLREESLQVFRVFRQVSEEQRKLSEGRYRSLLLEAVQDAVYLSAQNQQLQADNKQLHKALGEIKDALVVRGDPRADLISQQE
;
A
#
# COMPACT_ATOMS: atom_id res chain seq x y z
N SER A 1 7.80 -21.03 15.08
CA SER A 1 7.27 -20.69 13.75
C SER A 1 6.37 -19.47 13.84
N ALA A 2 6.18 -18.70 12.76
CA ALA A 2 5.20 -17.59 12.73
C ALA A 2 3.78 -18.07 13.10
N LEU A 3 3.50 -19.35 12.83
CA LEU A 3 2.25 -20.02 13.17
C LEU A 3 2.08 -20.23 14.69
N ASP A 4 3.15 -20.53 15.42
CA ASP A 4 3.11 -20.63 16.89
C ASP A 4 2.85 -19.27 17.55
N LEU A 5 3.43 -18.20 16.99
CA LEU A 5 3.19 -16.83 17.45
C LEU A 5 1.73 -16.43 17.23
N ALA A 6 1.17 -16.74 16.06
CA ALA A 6 -0.24 -16.47 15.76
C ALA A 6 -1.20 -17.27 16.66
N GLN A 7 -0.85 -18.50 17.02
CA GLN A 7 -1.63 -19.32 17.96
C GLN A 7 -1.57 -18.75 19.39
N ARG A 8 -0.40 -18.29 19.85
CA ARG A 8 -0.24 -17.68 21.17
C ARG A 8 -0.99 -16.36 21.33
N VAL A 9 -1.05 -15.53 20.29
CA VAL A 9 -1.72 -14.22 20.34
C VAL A 9 -3.24 -14.35 20.26
N ARG A 10 -3.77 -15.45 19.74
CA ARG A 10 -5.21 -15.71 19.63
C ARG A 10 -5.94 -15.72 20.99
N GLY A 11 -5.22 -16.03 22.08
CA GLY A 11 -5.75 -15.99 23.46
C GLY A 11 -5.67 -14.62 24.13
N CYS A 12 -5.05 -13.62 23.51
CA CYS A 12 -4.89 -12.29 24.09
C CYS A 12 -6.18 -11.48 23.93
N ALA A 13 -6.98 -11.38 25.00
CA ALA A 13 -8.12 -10.47 25.05
C ALA A 13 -7.66 -9.07 25.46
N THR A 14 -7.67 -8.12 24.52
CA THR A 14 -7.41 -6.71 24.82
C THR A 14 -8.72 -6.00 25.20
N LYS A 15 -8.77 -5.45 26.40
CA LYS A 15 -9.84 -4.53 26.81
C LYS A 15 -9.46 -3.13 26.33
N ALA A 16 -10.04 -2.69 25.22
CA ALA A 16 -9.87 -1.32 24.73
C ALA A 16 -10.69 -0.37 25.62
N GLN A 17 -10.00 0.43 26.42
CA GLN A 17 -10.65 1.52 27.16
C GLN A 17 -10.64 2.77 26.29
N ALA A 18 -11.81 3.40 26.13
CA ALA A 18 -11.93 4.68 25.44
C ALA A 18 -11.36 5.80 26.32
N VAL A 19 -10.03 5.90 26.37
CA VAL A 19 -9.34 7.00 27.06
C VAL A 19 -9.30 8.19 26.10
N ARG A 20 -10.14 9.20 26.38
CA ARG A 20 -10.03 10.49 25.69
C ARG A 20 -8.79 11.21 26.21
N TRP A 21 -7.66 11.01 25.51
CA TRP A 21 -6.41 11.67 25.86
C TRP A 21 -6.57 13.20 25.81
N ASN A 22 -6.29 13.87 26.93
CA ASN A 22 -6.32 15.32 27.05
C ASN A 22 -4.90 15.86 27.22
N PRO A 23 -4.31 16.51 26.19
CA PRO A 23 -2.92 16.97 26.24
C PRO A 23 -2.66 18.00 27.34
N LYS A 24 -3.66 18.85 27.68
CA LYS A 24 -3.51 19.84 28.76
C LYS A 24 -3.44 19.19 30.15
N GLN A 25 -4.18 18.10 30.35
CA GLN A 25 -4.17 17.34 31.60
C GLN A 25 -2.85 16.57 31.74
N THR A 26 -2.40 15.94 30.65
CA THR A 26 -1.10 15.25 30.59
C THR A 26 0.07 16.20 30.80
N GLU A 27 0.05 17.40 30.21
CA GLU A 27 1.09 18.43 30.42
C GLU A 27 1.16 18.85 31.89
N ARG A 28 -0.01 19.05 32.53
CA ARG A 28 -0.09 19.43 33.94
C ARG A 28 0.50 18.34 34.84
N GLY A 29 0.11 17.09 34.65
CA GLY A 29 0.63 15.97 35.44
C GLY A 29 2.15 15.78 35.26
N ILE A 30 2.69 15.99 34.06
CA ILE A 30 4.13 15.95 33.84
C ILE A 30 4.84 17.11 34.55
N ARG A 31 4.26 18.33 34.55
CA ARG A 31 4.83 19.47 35.29
C ARG A 31 4.81 19.27 36.79
N GLU A 32 3.74 18.70 37.33
CA GLU A 32 3.62 18.34 38.74
C GLU A 32 4.71 17.33 39.13
N GLY A 33 4.87 16.24 38.36
CA GLY A 33 5.94 15.27 38.62
C GLY A 33 7.37 15.83 38.46
N ILE A 34 7.59 16.80 37.56
CA ILE A 34 8.87 17.53 37.46
C ILE A 34 9.12 18.34 38.73
N MET A 35 8.12 19.07 39.24
CA MET A 35 8.25 19.87 40.46
C MET A 35 8.51 19.00 41.69
N GLU A 36 7.83 17.84 41.78
CA GLU A 36 8.05 16.87 42.84
C GLU A 36 9.48 16.30 42.80
N LEU A 37 9.96 15.87 41.63
CA LEU A 37 11.34 15.38 41.44
C LEU A 37 12.38 16.46 41.77
N GLN A 38 12.14 17.71 41.35
CA GLN A 38 13.01 18.84 41.69
C GLN A 38 13.07 19.08 43.21
N THR A 39 11.93 18.97 43.89
CA THR A 39 11.85 19.11 45.35
C THR A 39 12.61 17.99 46.07
N ILE A 40 12.52 16.76 45.57
CA ILE A 40 13.28 15.61 46.10
C ILE A 40 14.79 15.80 45.90
N ILE A 41 15.20 16.21 44.69
CA ILE A 41 16.61 16.46 44.36
C ILE A 41 17.19 17.60 45.20
N MET A 42 16.41 18.65 45.48
CA MET A 42 16.86 19.79 46.29
C MET A 42 16.86 19.51 47.80
N SER A 43 16.13 18.49 48.28
CA SER A 43 16.06 18.13 49.70
C SER A 43 17.02 17.00 50.09
N GLN A 44 17.50 16.20 49.13
CA GLN A 44 18.55 15.20 49.35
C GLN A 44 19.94 15.80 49.13
N ARG A 45 20.85 15.58 50.09
CA ARG A 45 22.22 16.12 50.06
C ARG A 45 23.10 15.47 48.98
N ASP A 46 22.79 14.21 48.64
CA ASP A 46 23.36 13.47 47.52
C ASP A 46 22.21 13.13 46.56
N SER A 47 22.11 13.84 45.45
CA SER A 47 21.08 13.57 44.45
C SER A 47 21.40 12.28 43.71
N ASP A 48 20.52 11.29 43.82
CA ASP A 48 20.66 10.02 43.09
C ASP A 48 20.67 10.29 41.57
N VAL A 49 21.64 9.70 40.86
CA VAL A 49 21.78 9.76 39.40
C VAL A 49 20.48 9.32 38.71
N HIS A 50 19.75 8.38 39.33
CA HIS A 50 18.46 7.93 38.86
C HIS A 50 17.41 9.07 38.82
N SER A 51 17.38 9.91 39.86
CA SER A 51 16.45 11.05 39.97
C SER A 51 16.75 12.13 38.92
N ILE A 52 18.04 12.38 38.63
CA ILE A 52 18.48 13.31 37.60
C ILE A 52 18.09 12.79 36.20
N HIS A 53 18.31 11.51 35.92
CA HIS A 53 17.88 10.90 34.65
C HIS A 53 16.36 10.90 34.49
N LYS A 54 15.60 10.61 35.55
CA LYS A 54 14.14 10.66 35.51
C LYS A 54 13.63 12.08 35.26
N LEU A 55 14.28 13.09 35.84
CA LEU A 55 13.96 14.49 35.60
C LEU A 55 14.21 14.89 34.13
N ALA A 56 15.32 14.44 33.53
CA ALA A 56 15.60 14.66 32.11
C ALA A 56 14.56 14.00 31.21
N GLU A 57 14.18 12.75 31.49
CA GLU A 57 13.14 12.01 30.77
C GLU A 57 11.79 12.73 30.85
N MET A 58 11.36 13.16 32.04
CA MET A 58 10.11 13.90 32.21
C MET A 58 10.11 15.25 31.49
N THR A 59 11.25 15.94 31.47
CA THR A 59 11.42 17.19 30.73
C THR A 59 11.31 16.98 29.22
N GLN A 60 11.91 15.89 28.70
CA GLN A 60 11.77 15.50 27.31
C GLN A 60 10.31 15.13 26.97
N ASN A 61 9.65 14.37 27.82
CA ASN A 61 8.23 13.99 27.66
C ASN A 61 7.32 15.22 27.66
N LEU A 62 7.58 16.21 28.54
CA LEU A 62 6.87 17.48 28.55
C LEU A 62 7.00 18.21 27.21
N GLN A 63 8.22 18.24 26.67
CA GLN A 63 8.49 18.86 25.38
C GLN A 63 7.78 18.13 24.24
N MET A 64 7.76 16.80 24.24
CA MET A 64 7.02 16.01 23.26
C MET A 64 5.51 16.27 23.33
N VAL A 65 4.90 16.30 24.52
CA VAL A 65 3.46 16.56 24.68
C VAL A 65 3.08 17.96 24.22
N LYS A 66 3.91 18.98 24.53
CA LYS A 66 3.74 20.35 23.98
C LYS A 66 3.81 20.37 22.46
N ASN A 67 4.69 19.56 21.88
CA ASN A 67 4.85 19.45 20.44
C ASN A 67 3.72 18.67 19.76
N GLN A 68 2.97 17.85 20.50
CA GLN A 68 1.81 17.13 19.98
C GLN A 68 0.53 17.98 19.91
N SER A 69 0.57 19.27 20.27
CA SER A 69 -0.57 20.15 20.03
C SER A 69 -0.92 20.15 18.53
N TRP A 70 -2.20 19.90 18.21
CA TRP A 70 -2.68 19.86 16.82
C TRP A 70 -2.34 21.12 16.04
N LYS A 71 -2.23 22.27 16.73
CA LYS A 71 -1.78 23.53 16.14
C LYS A 71 -0.31 23.47 15.69
N LYS A 72 0.60 22.98 16.53
CA LYS A 72 2.02 22.86 16.19
C LYS A 72 2.29 21.75 15.17
N LYS A 73 1.60 20.60 15.26
CA LYS A 73 1.63 19.57 14.21
C LYS A 73 1.16 20.10 12.85
N ARG A 74 0.14 20.96 12.83
CA ARG A 74 -0.33 21.61 11.60
C ARG A 74 0.71 22.60 11.05
N GLU A 75 1.33 23.41 11.91
CA GLU A 75 2.41 24.32 11.52
C GLU A 75 3.64 23.56 10.99
N GLU A 76 4.03 22.45 11.61
CA GLU A 76 5.14 21.59 11.15
C GLU A 76 4.80 20.88 9.83
N SER A 77 3.56 20.40 9.67
CA SER A 77 3.07 19.82 8.41
C SER A 77 3.06 20.85 7.28
N GLU A 78 2.61 22.08 7.54
CA GLU A 78 2.68 23.19 6.58
C GLU A 78 4.13 23.57 6.24
N LYS A 79 5.05 23.55 7.22
CA LYS A 79 6.48 23.75 6.95
C LYS A 79 7.06 22.64 6.07
N ILE A 80 6.69 21.38 6.30
CA ILE A 80 7.11 20.25 5.47
C ILE A 80 6.53 20.39 4.06
N LYS A 81 5.25 20.74 3.94
CA LYS A 81 4.57 21.01 2.66
C LYS A 81 5.23 22.15 1.89
N ALA A 82 5.58 23.24 2.57
CA ALA A 82 6.31 24.37 1.99
C ALA A 82 7.73 23.96 1.55
N LYS A 83 8.45 23.18 2.36
CA LYS A 83 9.78 22.65 2.00
C LYS A 83 9.73 21.73 0.79
N ILE A 84 8.75 20.82 0.73
CA ILE A 84 8.54 19.95 -0.43
C ILE A 84 8.23 20.80 -1.66
N LYS A 85 7.30 21.76 -1.55
CA LYS A 85 6.95 22.68 -2.65
C LYS A 85 8.16 23.51 -3.11
N GLN A 86 9.03 23.93 -2.20
CA GLN A 86 10.25 24.68 -2.51
C GLN A 86 11.33 23.80 -3.15
N SER A 87 11.49 22.56 -2.67
CA SER A 87 12.39 21.56 -3.27
C SER A 87 11.96 21.24 -4.72
N CYS A 88 10.67 21.04 -4.96
CA CYS A 88 10.14 20.79 -6.30
C CYS A 88 10.35 21.99 -7.25
N LYS A 89 10.24 23.22 -6.74
CA LYS A 89 10.53 24.44 -7.53
C LYS A 89 12.02 24.57 -7.86
N SER A 90 12.92 24.20 -6.94
CA SER A 90 14.37 24.18 -7.20
C SER A 90 14.74 23.12 -8.24
N SER A 91 14.04 21.99 -8.28
CA SER A 91 14.24 20.95 -9.30
C SER A 91 13.75 21.38 -10.69
N GLN A 92 12.73 22.23 -10.78
CA GLN A 92 12.26 22.80 -12.06
C GLN A 92 13.25 23.83 -12.64
N SER A 93 13.98 24.58 -11.80
CA SER A 93 14.97 25.55 -12.28
C SER A 93 16.22 24.89 -12.89
N ASN A 94 16.57 23.66 -12.51
CA ASN A 94 17.70 22.92 -13.08
C ASN A 94 17.34 22.14 -14.35
N GLN A 95 16.08 22.10 -14.77
CA GLN A 95 15.66 21.44 -16.03
C GLN A 95 15.61 22.38 -17.24
N GLN A 96 15.90 23.67 -17.08
CA GLN A 96 15.92 24.63 -18.20
C GLN A 96 17.26 24.76 -18.92
N ILE A 97 18.28 23.94 -18.57
CA ILE A 97 19.55 23.87 -19.32
C ILE A 97 19.94 22.41 -19.57
N SER A 98 19.09 21.67 -20.28
CA SER A 98 19.54 20.51 -21.07
C SER A 98 18.55 20.27 -22.21
N GLY A 99 18.55 21.21 -23.16
CA GLY A 99 17.86 21.04 -24.43
C GLY A 99 18.50 19.90 -25.23
N GLY A 100 17.65 18.94 -25.64
CA GLY A 100 17.92 18.02 -26.74
C GLY A 100 18.60 16.70 -26.36
N ARG A 101 17.81 15.69 -25.97
CA ARG A 101 17.98 14.22 -26.17
C ARG A 101 17.18 13.41 -25.12
N HIS A 102 15.84 13.55 -25.06
CA HIS A 102 15.04 12.80 -24.07
C HIS A 102 13.89 11.95 -24.66
N ALA A 103 13.69 11.93 -25.98
CA ALA A 103 12.65 11.10 -26.57
C ALA A 103 13.06 9.60 -26.66
N ASP A 104 14.32 9.30 -26.97
CA ASP A 104 14.76 7.92 -27.21
C ASP A 104 14.88 7.08 -25.92
N HIS A 105 15.36 7.68 -24.82
CA HIS A 105 15.54 6.95 -23.55
C HIS A 105 14.24 6.54 -22.86
N ASN A 106 13.13 7.28 -23.05
CA ASN A 106 11.84 6.89 -22.46
C ASN A 106 11.23 5.68 -23.17
N ASN A 107 11.38 5.57 -24.50
CA ASN A 107 10.91 4.39 -25.24
C ASN A 107 11.71 3.14 -24.84
N GLU A 108 13.04 3.23 -24.82
CA GLU A 108 13.92 2.13 -24.38
C GLU A 108 13.59 1.68 -22.95
N SER A 109 13.39 2.63 -22.02
CA SER A 109 13.07 2.33 -20.62
C SER A 109 11.65 1.76 -20.43
N THR A 110 10.71 2.03 -21.33
CA THR A 110 9.38 1.37 -21.31
C THR A 110 9.43 -0.03 -21.93
N GLU A 111 10.28 -0.25 -22.93
CA GLU A 111 10.50 -1.55 -23.54
C GLU A 111 11.24 -2.51 -22.60
N THR A 112 12.23 -2.01 -21.85
CA THR A 112 12.93 -2.81 -20.83
C THR A 112 11.99 -3.23 -19.69
N VAL A 113 11.10 -2.33 -19.23
CA VAL A 113 10.09 -2.66 -18.21
C VAL A 113 9.12 -3.73 -18.71
N LYS A 114 8.63 -3.62 -19.95
CA LYS A 114 7.75 -4.65 -20.56
C LYS A 114 8.47 -5.99 -20.72
N TYR A 115 9.72 -5.98 -21.16
CA TYR A 115 10.55 -7.18 -21.28
C TYR A 115 10.76 -7.86 -19.92
N LEU A 116 11.06 -7.10 -18.87
CA LEU A 116 11.22 -7.62 -17.50
C LEU A 116 9.90 -8.16 -16.92
N GLN A 117 8.76 -7.53 -17.22
CA GLN A 117 7.43 -8.05 -16.85
C GLN A 117 7.14 -9.40 -17.50
N GLU A 118 7.47 -9.55 -18.78
CA GLU A 118 7.26 -10.79 -19.52
C GLU A 118 8.20 -11.90 -19.04
N GLN A 119 9.48 -11.59 -18.80
CA GLN A 119 10.45 -12.50 -18.18
C GLN A 119 9.97 -12.99 -16.80
N LEU A 120 9.48 -12.07 -15.95
CA LEU A 120 8.95 -12.42 -14.63
C LEU A 120 7.70 -13.31 -14.73
N ARG A 121 6.82 -13.04 -15.69
CA ARG A 121 5.62 -13.84 -15.95
C ARG A 121 5.99 -15.27 -16.39
N GLN A 122 6.91 -15.41 -17.32
CA GLN A 122 7.40 -16.71 -17.80
C GLN A 122 8.05 -17.52 -16.68
N GLU A 123 8.91 -16.90 -15.86
CA GLU A 123 9.58 -17.57 -14.75
C GLU A 123 8.60 -18.06 -13.67
N ILE A 124 7.58 -17.27 -13.36
CA ILE A 124 6.51 -17.65 -12.42
C ILE A 124 5.66 -18.79 -12.99
N GLU A 125 5.32 -18.74 -14.28
CA GLU A 125 4.53 -19.78 -14.93
C GLU A 125 5.29 -21.11 -15.04
N GLU A 126 6.59 -21.07 -15.33
CA GLU A 126 7.44 -22.25 -15.29
C GLU A 126 7.58 -22.82 -13.88
N HIS A 127 7.77 -21.97 -12.86
CA HIS A 127 7.82 -22.42 -11.46
C HIS A 127 6.51 -23.11 -11.04
N LEU A 128 5.36 -22.58 -11.48
CA LEU A 128 4.04 -23.19 -11.22
C LEU A 128 3.83 -24.50 -11.99
N ARG A 129 4.34 -24.60 -13.23
CA ARG A 129 4.22 -25.78 -14.09
C ARG A 129 5.11 -26.93 -13.62
N GLU A 130 6.34 -26.64 -13.23
CA GLU A 130 7.29 -27.68 -12.83
C GLU A 130 6.93 -28.29 -11.49
N GLY A 131 6.48 -27.50 -10.50
CA GLY A 131 5.82 -27.94 -9.25
C GLY A 131 6.55 -28.96 -8.36
N ARG A 132 7.65 -29.56 -8.83
CA ARG A 132 8.52 -30.58 -8.24
C ARG A 132 9.88 -30.58 -8.99
N GLY A 133 10.73 -29.62 -8.64
CA GLY A 133 12.19 -29.75 -8.84
C GLY A 133 12.85 -30.23 -7.55
N SER A 134 14.16 -30.51 -7.58
CA SER A 134 14.94 -30.57 -6.34
C SER A 134 14.76 -29.27 -5.55
N ALA A 135 14.82 -29.32 -4.22
CA ALA A 135 14.66 -28.13 -3.37
C ALA A 135 15.58 -26.97 -3.82
N GLU A 136 16.76 -27.31 -4.31
CA GLU A 136 17.75 -26.41 -4.89
C GLU A 136 17.24 -25.67 -6.14
N LYS A 137 16.60 -26.38 -7.10
CA LYS A 137 16.02 -25.78 -8.30
C LYS A 137 14.83 -24.87 -7.99
N VAL A 138 14.00 -25.26 -7.01
CA VAL A 138 12.88 -24.42 -6.56
C VAL A 138 13.41 -23.14 -5.92
N GLN A 139 14.45 -23.25 -5.09
CA GLN A 139 15.07 -22.11 -4.44
C GLN A 139 15.80 -21.18 -5.43
N GLU A 140 16.45 -21.73 -6.46
CA GLU A 140 17.06 -20.98 -7.55
C GLU A 140 16.01 -20.20 -8.36
N LYS A 141 14.89 -20.83 -8.74
CA LYS A 141 13.79 -20.13 -9.43
C LYS A 141 13.16 -19.04 -8.57
N VAL A 142 12.97 -19.30 -7.27
CA VAL A 142 12.46 -18.26 -6.34
C VAL A 142 13.45 -17.09 -6.23
N ALA A 143 14.76 -17.36 -6.16
CA ALA A 143 15.79 -16.30 -6.15
C ALA A 143 15.78 -15.50 -7.45
N ARG A 144 15.64 -16.16 -8.61
CA ARG A 144 15.53 -15.52 -9.92
C ARG A 144 14.28 -14.63 -10.03
N ILE A 145 13.13 -15.10 -9.55
CA ILE A 145 11.88 -14.32 -9.45
C ILE A 145 12.08 -13.09 -8.55
N GLN A 146 12.80 -13.24 -7.44
CA GLN A 146 13.10 -12.13 -6.53
C GLN A 146 13.97 -11.07 -7.22
N GLN A 147 15.02 -11.49 -7.92
CA GLN A 147 15.92 -10.63 -8.69
C GLN A 147 15.19 -9.90 -9.83
N LEU A 148 14.34 -10.60 -10.58
CA LEU A 148 13.52 -10.01 -11.64
C LEU A 148 12.54 -8.95 -11.08
N LYS A 149 11.96 -9.19 -9.90
CA LYS A 149 11.13 -8.20 -9.20
C LYS A 149 11.91 -6.96 -8.73
N GLU A 150 13.16 -7.14 -8.32
CA GLU A 150 14.04 -6.04 -7.91
C GLU A 150 14.51 -5.22 -9.11
N ALA A 151 14.96 -5.89 -10.18
CA ALA A 151 15.32 -5.25 -11.44
C ALA A 151 14.15 -4.47 -12.04
N LEU A 152 12.93 -5.03 -11.98
CA LEU A 152 11.73 -4.33 -12.44
C LEU A 152 11.44 -3.08 -11.59
N ARG A 153 11.60 -3.16 -10.26
CA ARG A 153 11.44 -1.99 -9.38
C ARG A 153 12.47 -0.90 -9.68
N GLU A 154 13.73 -1.27 -9.89
CA GLU A 154 14.80 -0.33 -10.20
C GLU A 154 14.60 0.33 -11.57
N GLU A 155 14.22 -0.43 -12.60
CA GLU A 155 13.94 0.12 -13.92
C GLU A 155 12.68 0.99 -13.93
N THR A 156 11.64 0.63 -13.16
CA THR A 156 10.46 1.49 -13.00
C THR A 156 10.83 2.83 -12.33
N LEU A 157 11.77 2.81 -11.38
CA LEU A 157 12.26 4.01 -10.69
C LEU A 157 13.16 4.88 -11.59
N LYS A 158 13.99 4.27 -12.45
CA LYS A 158 14.85 4.97 -13.42
C LYS A 158 14.07 5.54 -14.60
N SER A 159 13.08 4.80 -15.09
CA SER A 159 12.21 5.17 -16.23
C SER A 159 11.21 6.28 -15.87
N GLY A 160 11.02 6.58 -14.58
CA GLY A 160 10.02 7.55 -14.13
C GLY A 160 8.58 7.14 -14.45
N VAL A 161 8.37 5.86 -14.81
CA VAL A 161 7.04 5.27 -15.01
C VAL A 161 6.41 5.16 -13.62
N VAL A 162 5.73 6.24 -13.24
CA VAL A 162 4.97 6.32 -12.01
C VAL A 162 3.91 5.20 -12.04
N PRO A 163 3.79 4.35 -11.00
CA PRO A 163 2.74 3.34 -10.93
C PRO A 163 1.36 3.96 -11.20
N GLU A 164 0.45 3.26 -11.88
CA GLU A 164 -0.91 3.76 -12.22
C GLU A 164 -1.62 4.44 -11.04
N GLU A 165 -1.49 3.88 -9.84
CA GLU A 165 -2.05 4.46 -8.61
C GLU A 165 -1.48 5.84 -8.25
N SER A 166 -0.21 6.08 -8.57
CA SER A 166 0.46 7.37 -8.36
C SER A 166 0.23 8.33 -9.54
N GLN A 167 -0.14 7.85 -10.73
CA GLN A 167 -0.57 8.70 -11.85
C GLN A 167 -1.92 9.37 -11.58
N LEU A 168 -2.89 8.63 -11.03
CA LEU A 168 -4.22 9.19 -10.69
C LEU A 168 -4.10 10.31 -9.64
N CYS A 169 -3.29 10.10 -8.60
CA CYS A 169 -3.06 11.12 -7.58
C CYS A 169 -2.37 12.38 -8.15
N LEU A 170 -1.41 12.22 -9.06
CA LEU A 170 -0.74 13.34 -9.72
C LEU A 170 -1.68 14.09 -10.66
N GLN A 171 -2.53 13.37 -11.39
CA GLN A 171 -3.50 13.94 -12.32
C GLN A 171 -4.55 14.77 -11.58
N SER A 172 -5.15 14.23 -10.53
CA SER A 172 -6.09 14.97 -9.66
C SER A 172 -5.46 16.26 -9.08
N GLN A 173 -4.19 16.19 -8.69
CA GLN A 173 -3.47 17.35 -8.18
C GLN A 173 -3.21 18.43 -9.25
N LEU A 174 -2.88 18.03 -10.48
CA LEU A 174 -2.70 18.97 -11.60
C LEU A 174 -4.00 19.70 -11.92
N GLU A 175 -5.11 18.97 -12.02
CA GLU A 175 -6.44 19.55 -12.30
C GLU A 175 -6.89 20.54 -11.22
N TYR A 176 -6.60 20.24 -9.94
CA TYR A 176 -6.85 21.17 -8.85
C TYR A 176 -6.05 22.48 -9.01
N ASN A 177 -4.78 22.39 -9.42
CA ASN A 177 -3.95 23.56 -9.65
C ASN A 177 -4.46 24.37 -10.84
N GLU A 178 -4.87 23.72 -11.94
CA GLU A 178 -5.50 24.37 -13.09
C GLU A 178 -6.79 25.09 -12.70
N ALA A 179 -7.64 24.46 -11.89
CA ALA A 179 -8.85 25.10 -11.36
C ALA A 179 -8.53 26.31 -10.48
N GLN A 180 -7.50 26.22 -9.63
CA GLN A 180 -7.04 27.37 -8.87
C GLN A 180 -6.57 28.51 -9.76
N GLU A 181 -5.81 28.18 -10.80
CA GLU A 181 -5.24 29.15 -11.72
C GLU A 181 -6.33 29.85 -12.54
N ARG A 182 -7.33 29.12 -13.01
CA ARG A 182 -8.53 29.69 -13.64
C ARG A 182 -9.26 30.67 -12.72
N ARG A 183 -9.44 30.32 -11.44
CA ARG A 183 -10.05 31.24 -10.45
C ARG A 183 -9.19 32.47 -10.16
N ARG A 184 -7.86 32.33 -10.19
CA ARG A 184 -6.93 33.46 -10.03
C ARG A 184 -7.07 34.42 -11.20
N GLN A 185 -7.03 33.90 -12.42
CA GLN A 185 -7.18 34.69 -13.65
C GLN A 185 -8.52 35.43 -13.68
N LEU A 186 -9.62 34.74 -13.38
CA LEU A 186 -10.96 35.37 -13.34
C LEU A 186 -11.02 36.56 -12.38
N LYS A 187 -10.43 36.43 -11.18
CA LYS A 187 -10.34 37.51 -10.20
C LYS A 187 -9.53 38.70 -10.70
N GLU A 188 -8.41 38.42 -11.37
CA GLU A 188 -7.55 39.45 -11.96
C GLU A 188 -8.27 40.17 -13.10
N ASP A 189 -9.02 39.45 -13.91
CA ASP A 189 -9.80 40.02 -15.02
C ASP A 189 -10.91 40.95 -14.49
N HIS A 190 -11.68 40.51 -13.49
CA HIS A 190 -12.68 41.36 -12.83
C HIS A 190 -12.05 42.58 -12.15
N ALA A 191 -10.89 42.42 -11.50
CA ALA A 191 -10.17 43.52 -10.88
C ALA A 191 -9.73 44.58 -11.91
N ARG A 192 -9.24 44.14 -13.08
CA ARG A 192 -8.89 45.04 -14.18
C ARG A 192 -10.10 45.80 -14.71
N LEU A 193 -11.21 45.09 -14.98
CA LEU A 193 -12.46 45.71 -15.46
C LEU A 193 -13.02 46.74 -14.47
N MET A 194 -12.98 46.45 -13.16
CA MET A 194 -13.39 47.41 -12.13
C MET A 194 -12.48 48.64 -12.11
N GLN A 195 -11.16 48.46 -12.21
CA GLN A 195 -10.23 49.57 -12.22
C GLN A 195 -10.43 50.47 -13.46
N GLU A 196 -10.64 49.86 -14.63
CA GLU A 196 -10.95 50.59 -15.86
C GLU A 196 -12.25 51.40 -15.71
N GLU A 197 -13.30 50.83 -15.12
CA GLU A 197 -14.55 51.56 -14.88
C GLU A 197 -14.36 52.73 -13.91
N VAL A 198 -13.61 52.53 -12.82
CA VAL A 198 -13.26 53.59 -11.85
C VAL A 198 -12.57 54.76 -12.56
N VAL A 199 -11.51 54.47 -13.32
CA VAL A 199 -10.75 55.51 -14.05
C VAL A 199 -11.66 56.24 -15.04
N ARG A 200 -12.51 55.52 -15.79
CA ARG A 200 -13.46 56.17 -16.70
C ARG A 200 -14.41 57.12 -15.97
N MET A 201 -14.96 56.72 -14.82
CA MET A 201 -15.87 57.58 -14.08
C MET A 201 -15.15 58.79 -13.46
N GLU A 202 -13.89 58.65 -13.04
CA GLU A 202 -13.06 59.76 -12.57
C GLU A 202 -12.77 60.76 -13.69
N GLU A 203 -12.39 60.28 -14.87
CA GLU A 203 -12.19 61.12 -16.06
C GLU A 203 -13.47 61.85 -16.46
N ASP A 204 -14.60 61.14 -16.49
CA ASP A 204 -15.90 61.72 -16.78
C ASP A 204 -16.34 62.72 -15.70
N LEU A 205 -15.91 62.56 -14.44
CA LEU A 205 -16.19 63.53 -13.35
C LEU A 205 -15.31 64.77 -13.50
N ALA A 206 -14.06 64.61 -13.95
CA ALA A 206 -13.09 65.69 -14.14
C ALA A 206 -13.40 66.54 -15.38
N ARG A 207 -14.00 65.95 -16.42
CA ARG A 207 -14.45 66.67 -17.63
C ARG A 207 -15.64 67.59 -17.37
N GLU A 208 -16.40 67.37 -16.30
CA GLU A 208 -17.44 68.30 -15.86
C GLU A 208 -16.83 69.45 -15.03
N GLN A 209 -16.69 70.65 -15.60
CA GLN A 209 -16.25 71.89 -14.92
C GLN A 209 -17.41 72.63 -14.17
N PRO A 210 -17.15 73.51 -13.16
CA PRO A 210 -17.77 73.45 -11.80
C PRO A 210 -18.86 74.52 -11.49
N PRO A 211 -19.42 74.61 -10.24
CA PRO A 211 -20.12 73.61 -9.45
C PRO A 211 -21.57 74.06 -9.13
N THR A 212 -22.49 73.12 -8.95
CA THR A 212 -23.42 73.27 -7.83
C THR A 212 -23.14 72.08 -6.95
N GLU A 213 -22.36 72.29 -5.89
CA GLU A 213 -22.38 71.41 -4.73
C GLU A 213 -23.83 71.40 -4.25
N GLY A 214 -24.54 70.36 -4.66
CA GLY A 214 -25.97 70.31 -4.62
C GLY A 214 -26.41 68.90 -4.92
N PRO A 215 -27.66 68.58 -4.58
CA PRO A 215 -28.17 67.22 -4.62
C PRO A 215 -28.06 66.56 -6.01
N GLN A 216 -28.03 67.34 -7.10
CA GLN A 216 -27.82 66.79 -8.45
C GLN A 216 -26.42 66.20 -8.66
N ARG A 217 -25.37 66.80 -8.11
CA ARG A 217 -24.00 66.29 -8.24
C ARG A 217 -23.80 65.01 -7.44
N GLU A 218 -24.34 64.98 -6.22
CA GLU A 218 -24.32 63.79 -5.36
C GLU A 218 -25.05 62.61 -6.01
N LEU A 219 -26.23 62.85 -6.60
CA LEU A 219 -26.96 61.83 -7.36
C LEU A 219 -26.13 61.27 -8.52
N LEU A 220 -25.37 62.11 -9.22
CA LEU A 220 -24.50 61.68 -10.31
C LEU A 220 -23.37 60.77 -9.81
N VAL A 221 -22.69 61.16 -8.72
CA VAL A 221 -21.64 60.35 -8.07
C VAL A 221 -22.21 59.02 -7.59
N LEU A 222 -23.34 59.04 -6.88
CA LEU A 222 -24.01 57.83 -6.40
C LEU A 222 -24.44 56.90 -7.54
N SER A 223 -24.89 57.45 -8.68
CA SER A 223 -25.24 56.65 -9.85
C SER A 223 -24.04 55.90 -10.45
N ARG A 224 -22.84 56.51 -10.37
CA ARG A 224 -21.56 55.95 -10.83
C ARG A 224 -21.03 54.91 -9.86
N GLU A 225 -21.03 55.22 -8.56
CA GLU A 225 -20.71 54.25 -7.50
C GLU A 225 -21.61 53.01 -7.55
N ARG A 226 -22.92 53.21 -7.78
CA ARG A 226 -23.87 52.10 -8.01
C ARG A 226 -23.42 51.21 -9.16
N ARG A 227 -22.84 51.77 -10.23
CA ARG A 227 -22.37 50.99 -11.38
C ARG A 227 -21.16 50.12 -11.02
N ILE A 228 -20.20 50.64 -10.25
CA ILE A 228 -19.09 49.84 -9.70
C ILE A 228 -19.63 48.71 -8.83
N LEU A 229 -20.56 49.03 -7.93
CA LEU A 229 -21.18 48.05 -7.04
C LEU A 229 -21.87 46.93 -7.82
N VAL A 230 -22.57 47.27 -8.90
CA VAL A 230 -23.19 46.27 -9.79
C VAL A 230 -22.12 45.37 -10.42
N LEU A 231 -21.05 45.94 -10.98
CA LEU A 231 -19.94 45.16 -11.54
C LEU A 231 -19.29 44.25 -10.50
N GLN A 232 -19.08 44.74 -9.27
CA GLN A 232 -18.52 43.96 -8.18
C GLN A 232 -19.45 42.81 -7.76
N MET A 233 -20.76 43.06 -7.68
CA MET A 233 -21.74 42.01 -7.37
C MET A 233 -21.81 40.95 -8.47
N GLU A 234 -21.70 41.35 -9.74
CA GLU A 234 -21.66 40.43 -10.88
C GLU A 234 -20.39 39.59 -10.87
N ALA A 235 -19.22 40.20 -10.65
CA ALA A 235 -17.94 39.52 -10.51
C ALA A 235 -17.94 38.49 -9.38
N LEU A 236 -18.49 38.84 -8.21
CA LEU A 236 -18.59 37.92 -7.09
C LEU A 236 -19.52 36.74 -7.39
N ARG A 237 -20.62 36.97 -8.12
CA ARG A 237 -21.54 35.89 -8.52
C ARG A 237 -20.88 34.93 -9.51
N THR A 238 -20.18 35.45 -10.51
CA THR A 238 -19.49 34.61 -11.51
C THR A 238 -18.32 33.85 -10.89
N GLU A 239 -17.54 34.47 -10.00
CA GLU A 239 -16.48 33.79 -9.24
C GLU A 239 -17.04 32.68 -8.33
N ALA A 240 -18.16 32.93 -7.64
CA ALA A 240 -18.80 31.94 -6.80
C ALA A 240 -19.32 30.76 -7.62
N GLN A 241 -19.98 31.04 -8.75
CA GLN A 241 -20.48 30.02 -9.65
C GLN A 241 -19.34 29.18 -10.24
N GLN A 242 -18.22 29.80 -10.63
CA GLN A 242 -17.03 29.10 -11.11
C GLN A 242 -16.38 28.22 -10.03
N ALA A 243 -16.36 28.69 -8.77
CA ALA A 243 -15.84 27.89 -7.66
C ALA A 243 -16.74 26.69 -7.35
N GLU A 244 -18.05 26.84 -7.48
CA GLU A 244 -19.01 25.76 -7.28
C GLU A 244 -18.92 24.70 -8.37
N THR A 245 -18.83 25.10 -9.65
CA THR A 245 -18.64 24.17 -10.78
C THR A 245 -17.33 23.40 -10.63
N ASP A 246 -16.22 24.09 -10.32
CA ASP A 246 -14.93 23.43 -10.07
C ASP A 246 -15.01 22.39 -8.94
N LEU A 247 -15.72 22.71 -7.86
CA LEU A 247 -15.88 21.81 -6.72
C LEU A 247 -16.75 20.60 -7.07
N GLN A 248 -17.83 20.80 -7.83
CA GLN A 248 -18.68 19.72 -8.31
C GLN A 248 -17.90 18.78 -9.24
N ASP A 249 -17.15 19.32 -10.19
CA ASP A 249 -16.33 18.53 -11.10
C ASP A 249 -15.27 17.71 -10.34
N GLN A 250 -14.59 18.32 -9.36
CA GLN A 250 -13.63 17.64 -8.49
C GLN A 250 -14.30 16.52 -7.68
N HIS A 251 -15.50 16.76 -7.15
CA HIS A 251 -16.25 15.75 -6.42
C HIS A 251 -16.65 14.57 -7.31
N GLN A 252 -17.16 14.84 -8.51
CA GLN A 252 -17.55 13.80 -9.48
C GLN A 252 -16.33 12.96 -9.90
N ARG A 253 -15.20 13.60 -10.23
CA ARG A 253 -13.97 12.88 -10.55
C ARG A 253 -13.51 11.99 -9.40
N HIS A 254 -13.46 12.53 -8.18
CA HIS A 254 -13.10 11.72 -7.02
C HIS A 254 -14.03 10.52 -6.79
N GLN A 255 -15.34 10.68 -7.02
CA GLN A 255 -16.28 9.55 -6.97
C GLN A 255 -15.96 8.50 -8.03
N THR A 256 -15.65 8.92 -9.26
CA THR A 256 -15.27 7.98 -10.33
C THR A 256 -13.95 7.26 -10.03
N GLU A 257 -12.93 7.96 -9.53
CA GLU A 257 -11.65 7.36 -9.12
C GLU A 257 -11.85 6.30 -8.04
N LEU A 258 -12.62 6.61 -6.99
CA LEU A 258 -12.95 5.65 -5.94
C LEU A 258 -13.72 4.43 -6.48
N HIS A 259 -14.59 4.65 -7.47
CA HIS A 259 -15.31 3.57 -8.12
C HIS A 259 -14.35 2.65 -8.90
N CYS A 260 -13.47 3.22 -9.72
CA CYS A 260 -12.46 2.48 -10.48
C CYS A 260 -11.56 1.66 -9.53
N LEU A 261 -11.03 2.28 -8.48
CA LEU A 261 -10.20 1.59 -7.47
C LEU A 261 -10.95 0.44 -6.80
N ARG A 262 -12.25 0.62 -6.50
CA ARG A 262 -13.08 -0.45 -5.94
C ARG A 262 -13.25 -1.60 -6.93
N GLU A 263 -13.50 -1.31 -8.20
CA GLU A 263 -13.65 -2.32 -9.25
C GLU A 263 -12.36 -3.08 -9.52
N GLU A 264 -11.22 -2.37 -9.59
CA GLU A 264 -9.88 -2.95 -9.71
C GLU A 264 -9.58 -3.88 -8.53
N SER A 265 -9.85 -3.45 -7.30
CA SER A 265 -9.69 -4.29 -6.11
C SER A 265 -10.56 -5.55 -6.18
N LEU A 266 -11.84 -5.41 -6.55
CA LEU A 266 -12.73 -6.55 -6.75
C LEU A 266 -12.23 -7.48 -7.86
N GLN A 267 -11.64 -6.94 -8.92
CA GLN A 267 -11.05 -7.72 -10.00
C GLN A 267 -9.85 -8.54 -9.52
N VAL A 268 -8.97 -7.96 -8.69
CA VAL A 268 -7.87 -8.69 -8.05
C VAL A 268 -8.42 -9.85 -7.20
N PHE A 269 -9.48 -9.63 -6.42
CA PHE A 269 -10.10 -10.71 -5.64
C PHE A 269 -10.71 -11.81 -6.52
N ARG A 270 -11.35 -11.45 -7.64
CA ARG A 270 -11.88 -12.43 -8.60
C ARG A 270 -10.77 -13.30 -9.18
N VAL A 271 -9.69 -12.69 -9.65
CA VAL A 271 -8.54 -13.41 -10.21
C VAL A 271 -7.86 -14.28 -9.16
N PHE A 272 -7.62 -13.74 -7.96
CA PHE A 272 -7.04 -14.49 -6.85
C PHE A 272 -7.87 -15.73 -6.50
N ARG A 273 -9.19 -15.58 -6.45
CA ARG A 273 -10.11 -16.70 -6.20
C ARG A 273 -10.00 -17.77 -7.30
N GLN A 274 -9.99 -17.36 -8.57
CA GLN A 274 -9.85 -18.29 -9.69
C GLN A 274 -8.55 -19.09 -9.60
N VAL A 275 -7.41 -18.42 -9.42
CA VAL A 275 -6.10 -19.07 -9.30
C VAL A 275 -6.07 -20.03 -8.10
N SER A 276 -6.65 -19.63 -6.97
CA SER A 276 -6.74 -20.48 -5.78
C SER A 276 -7.58 -21.74 -6.03
N GLU A 277 -8.71 -21.60 -6.72
CA GLU A 277 -9.57 -22.74 -7.08
C GLU A 277 -8.89 -23.68 -8.08
N GLU A 278 -8.15 -23.15 -9.05
CA GLU A 278 -7.35 -23.93 -10.00
C GLU A 278 -6.24 -24.71 -9.29
N GLN A 279 -5.48 -24.05 -8.40
CA GLN A 279 -4.46 -24.69 -7.59
C GLN A 279 -5.04 -25.81 -6.70
N ARG A 280 -6.21 -25.58 -6.10
CA ARG A 280 -6.92 -26.61 -5.33
C ARG A 280 -7.27 -27.80 -6.21
N LYS A 281 -7.90 -27.59 -7.37
CA LYS A 281 -8.26 -28.67 -8.32
C LYS A 281 -7.04 -29.49 -8.75
N LEU A 282 -5.93 -28.81 -9.09
CA LEU A 282 -4.69 -29.48 -9.49
C LEU A 282 -4.07 -30.30 -8.36
N SER A 283 -4.03 -29.77 -7.13
CA SER A 283 -3.50 -30.51 -5.98
C SER A 283 -4.37 -31.71 -5.61
N GLU A 284 -5.69 -31.53 -5.54
CA GLU A 284 -6.64 -32.62 -5.30
C GLU A 284 -6.56 -33.71 -6.38
N GLY A 285 -6.48 -33.30 -7.65
CA GLY A 285 -6.30 -34.22 -8.78
C GLY A 285 -5.05 -35.08 -8.61
N ARG A 286 -3.91 -34.46 -8.28
CA ARG A 286 -2.65 -35.18 -8.02
C ARG A 286 -2.76 -36.15 -6.84
N TYR A 287 -3.33 -35.72 -5.71
CA TYR A 287 -3.50 -36.61 -4.55
C TYR A 287 -4.43 -37.78 -4.85
N ARG A 288 -5.51 -37.54 -5.61
CA ARG A 288 -6.44 -38.60 -6.00
C ARG A 288 -5.78 -39.62 -6.94
N SER A 289 -4.98 -39.17 -7.91
CA SER A 289 -4.22 -40.07 -8.77
C SER A 289 -3.21 -40.91 -7.99
N LEU A 290 -2.42 -40.28 -7.11
CA LEU A 290 -1.45 -41.00 -6.26
C LEU A 290 -2.14 -42.01 -5.33
N LEU A 291 -3.29 -41.66 -4.77
CA LEU A 291 -4.07 -42.58 -3.94
C LEU A 291 -4.58 -43.77 -4.75
N LEU A 292 -5.04 -43.53 -5.98
CA LEU A 292 -5.50 -44.59 -6.88
C LEU A 292 -4.35 -45.54 -7.26
N GLU A 293 -3.18 -45.01 -7.61
CA GLU A 293 -1.98 -45.80 -7.90
C GLU A 293 -1.58 -46.66 -6.69
N ALA A 294 -1.49 -46.05 -5.49
CA ALA A 294 -1.15 -46.79 -4.28
C ALA A 294 -2.16 -47.90 -3.93
N VAL A 295 -3.46 -47.66 -4.14
CA VAL A 295 -4.49 -48.68 -3.94
C VAL A 295 -4.37 -49.80 -4.97
N GLN A 296 -4.10 -49.48 -6.24
CA GLN A 296 -3.89 -50.49 -7.28
C GLN A 296 -2.67 -51.36 -6.97
N ASP A 297 -1.55 -50.74 -6.58
CA ASP A 297 -0.34 -51.45 -6.19
C ASP A 297 -0.58 -52.35 -4.98
N ALA A 298 -1.32 -51.85 -3.96
CA ALA A 298 -1.65 -52.64 -2.78
C ALA A 298 -2.51 -53.87 -3.12
N VAL A 299 -3.49 -53.73 -4.04
CA VAL A 299 -4.31 -54.84 -4.51
C VAL A 299 -3.48 -55.84 -5.32
N TYR A 300 -2.62 -55.36 -6.21
CA TYR A 300 -1.72 -56.21 -7.00
C TYR A 300 -0.78 -57.03 -6.10
N LEU A 301 -0.10 -56.36 -5.16
CA LEU A 301 0.80 -57.01 -4.21
C LEU A 301 0.02 -57.97 -3.30
N SER A 302 -1.20 -57.62 -2.86
CA SER A 302 -2.05 -58.53 -2.09
C SER A 302 -2.39 -59.80 -2.89
N ALA A 303 -2.75 -59.68 -4.16
CA ALA A 303 -3.05 -60.83 -5.02
C ALA A 303 -1.81 -61.71 -5.23
N GLN A 304 -0.65 -61.10 -5.50
CA GLN A 304 0.62 -61.83 -5.64
C GLN A 304 1.00 -62.54 -4.33
N ASN A 305 0.82 -61.89 -3.19
CA ASN A 305 1.13 -62.48 -1.89
C ASN A 305 0.17 -63.64 -1.56
N GLN A 306 -1.12 -63.53 -1.92
CA GLN A 306 -2.08 -64.64 -1.81
C GLN A 306 -1.66 -65.85 -2.68
N GLN A 307 -1.17 -65.61 -3.90
CA GLN A 307 -0.66 -66.68 -4.76
C GLN A 307 0.57 -67.36 -4.15
N LEU A 308 1.55 -66.58 -3.69
CA LEU A 308 2.75 -67.10 -3.02
C LEU A 308 2.42 -67.88 -1.73
N GLN A 309 1.40 -67.46 -1.00
CA GLN A 309 0.91 -68.20 0.17
C GLN A 309 0.26 -69.53 -0.23
N ALA A 310 -0.47 -69.59 -1.34
CA ALA A 310 -1.04 -70.84 -1.85
C ALA A 310 0.07 -71.81 -2.31
N ASP A 311 1.07 -71.30 -3.03
CA ASP A 311 2.21 -72.10 -3.50
C ASP A 311 3.04 -72.63 -2.33
N ASN A 312 3.32 -71.79 -1.31
CA ASN A 312 3.98 -72.25 -0.08
C ASN A 312 3.20 -73.36 0.62
N LYS A 313 1.87 -73.24 0.72
CA LYS A 313 1.03 -74.30 1.30
C LYS A 313 1.14 -75.61 0.51
N GLN A 314 1.17 -75.54 -0.82
CA GLN A 314 1.34 -76.72 -1.67
C GLN A 314 2.73 -77.35 -1.49
N LEU A 315 3.79 -76.54 -1.45
CA LEU A 315 5.15 -77.00 -1.22
C LEU A 315 5.31 -77.66 0.16
N HIS A 316 4.76 -77.05 1.22
CA HIS A 316 4.75 -77.65 2.55
C HIS A 316 4.00 -78.99 2.58
N LYS A 317 2.87 -79.09 1.86
CA LYS A 317 2.14 -80.35 1.72
C LYS A 317 2.97 -81.42 1.02
N ALA A 318 3.59 -81.09 -0.12
CA ALA A 318 4.46 -82.02 -0.86
C ALA A 318 5.69 -82.43 -0.05
N LEU A 319 6.30 -81.51 0.71
CA LEU A 319 7.40 -81.81 1.64
C LEU A 319 6.94 -82.80 2.73
N GLY A 320 5.74 -82.62 3.28
CA GLY A 320 5.13 -83.56 4.22
C GLY A 320 4.95 -84.95 3.60
N GLU A 321 4.38 -85.02 2.40
CA GLU A 321 4.19 -86.29 1.66
C GLU A 321 5.52 -87.01 1.36
N ILE A 322 6.57 -86.27 1.00
CA ILE A 322 7.92 -86.83 0.80
C ILE A 322 8.50 -87.33 2.12
N LYS A 323 8.35 -86.57 3.21
CA LYS A 323 8.80 -86.96 4.55
C LYS A 323 8.12 -88.26 4.98
N ASP A 324 6.81 -88.34 4.82
CA ASP A 324 6.01 -89.54 5.15
C ASP A 324 6.45 -90.75 4.31
N ALA A 325 6.68 -90.56 3.01
CA ALA A 325 7.17 -91.62 2.13
C ALA A 325 8.58 -92.13 2.51
N LEU A 326 9.46 -91.25 2.99
CA LEU A 326 10.80 -91.62 3.47
C LEU A 326 10.75 -92.37 4.80
N VAL A 327 9.87 -91.97 5.72
CA VAL A 327 9.62 -92.68 6.99
C VAL A 327 9.10 -94.10 6.72
N VAL A 328 8.15 -94.26 5.80
CA VAL A 328 7.61 -95.57 5.40
C VAL A 328 8.67 -96.47 4.74
N ARG A 329 9.66 -95.89 4.06
CA ARG A 329 10.75 -96.63 3.40
C ARG A 329 11.91 -97.01 4.34
N GLY A 330 11.92 -96.54 5.59
CA GLY A 330 12.95 -96.86 6.59
C GLY A 330 14.33 -96.28 6.28
N ASP A 331 14.39 -95.14 5.57
CA ASP A 331 15.62 -94.50 5.12
C ASP A 331 16.19 -93.56 6.21
N PRO A 332 17.46 -93.67 6.65
CA PRO A 332 18.03 -92.87 7.75
C PRO A 332 18.15 -91.36 7.44
N ARG A 333 17.80 -90.92 6.23
CA ARG A 333 17.71 -89.51 5.85
C ARG A 333 16.43 -88.80 6.34
N ALA A 334 15.42 -89.54 6.81
CA ALA A 334 14.21 -88.95 7.38
C ALA A 334 14.48 -88.15 8.67
N ASP A 335 15.50 -88.55 9.44
CA ASP A 335 15.87 -87.91 10.71
C ASP A 335 16.69 -86.63 10.52
N LEU A 336 17.45 -86.52 9.41
CA LEU A 336 18.27 -85.34 9.10
C LEU A 336 17.43 -84.10 8.73
N ILE A 337 16.26 -84.31 8.13
CA ILE A 337 15.37 -83.20 7.73
C ILE A 337 14.62 -82.63 8.94
N SER A 338 14.45 -83.40 10.02
CA SER A 338 13.75 -82.92 11.24
C SER A 338 14.60 -82.00 12.12
N GLN A 339 15.88 -81.76 11.80
CA GLN A 339 16.78 -80.92 12.61
C GLN A 339 16.99 -79.50 12.06
N GLN A 340 16.32 -79.11 10.98
CA GLN A 340 16.59 -77.84 10.28
C GLN A 340 15.37 -76.91 10.17
N GLU A 341 14.41 -77.01 11.10
CA GLU A 341 13.35 -76.01 11.35
C GLU A 341 13.78 -74.96 12.38
#